data_AF-A0A7C4ZSG5-F1
#
_entry.id   AF-A0A7C4ZSG5-F1
#
_cell.length_a   1.000
_cell.length_b   1.000
_cell.length_c   1.000
_cell.angle_alpha   90.00
_cell.angle_beta   90.00
_cell.angle_gamma   90.00
#
_symmetry.space_group_name_H-M   'P 1'
#
loop_
_entity.id
_entity.type
_entity.pdbx_description
1 polymer ?
#
loop_
_entity_poly.entity_id
_entity_poly.type
_entity_poly.pdbx_seq_one_letter_code
_entity_poly.pdbx_strand_id
1 'polypeptide(L)'
;MEDALKLSIKAFKLRKTKLDTLALCFEQLKPILKRYMEKNQIPYIRVDLKTKEALIVEPIPNAMKQWIIEQWLNNQLSNEDFKKWLGYRFQNVHYFNFADFLQNLEGETYGKS
;
A
#
# COMPACT_ATOMS: atom_id res chain seq x y z
N MET A 1 0.07 18.19 -10.95
CA MET A 1 0.15 17.09 -9.96
C MET A 1 -0.16 15.75 -10.61
N GLU A 2 -1.20 15.67 -11.44
CA GLU A 2 -1.58 14.49 -12.24
C GLU A 2 -0.45 13.96 -13.15
N ASP A 3 0.32 14.85 -13.79
CA ASP A 3 1.47 14.44 -14.60
C ASP A 3 2.59 13.80 -13.78
N ALA A 4 2.78 14.23 -12.52
CA ALA A 4 3.83 13.69 -11.66
C ALA A 4 3.55 12.23 -11.26
N LEU A 5 2.27 11.87 -11.03
CA LEU A 5 1.88 10.50 -10.74
C LEU A 5 2.10 9.58 -11.94
N LYS A 6 1.59 9.97 -13.11
CA LYS A 6 1.74 9.21 -14.37
C LYS A 6 3.21 9.02 -14.77
N LEU A 7 4.01 10.08 -14.68
CA LEU A 7 5.46 10.01 -14.96
C LEU A 7 6.20 9.12 -13.96
N SER A 8 5.82 9.17 -12.68
CA SER A 8 6.42 8.31 -11.65
C SER A 8 6.06 6.84 -11.88
N ILE A 9 4.80 6.51 -12.16
CA ILE A 9 4.38 5.15 -12.53
C ILE A 9 5.25 4.62 -13.68
N LYS A 10 5.43 5.41 -14.74
CA LYS A 10 6.28 5.05 -15.88
C LYS A 10 7.74 4.83 -15.46
N ALA A 11 8.31 5.73 -14.65
CA ALA A 11 9.69 5.64 -14.18
C ALA A 11 9.94 4.38 -13.32
N PHE A 12 9.02 4.04 -12.41
CA PHE A 12 9.13 2.85 -11.56
C PHE A 12 8.92 1.55 -12.37
N LYS A 13 8.08 1.54 -13.42
CA LYS A 13 7.91 0.37 -14.32
C LYS A 13 9.14 0.04 -15.17
N LEU A 14 9.90 1.04 -15.61
CA LEU A 14 11.02 0.82 -16.53
C LEU A 14 12.18 0.06 -15.87
N ARG A 15 12.61 -1.07 -16.44
CA ARG A 15 13.69 -1.90 -15.84
C ARG A 15 15.00 -1.14 -15.55
N LYS A 16 15.35 -0.15 -16.38
CA LYS A 16 16.64 0.57 -16.31
C LYS A 16 16.48 2.08 -16.05
N THR A 17 15.86 2.43 -14.94
CA THR A 17 15.77 3.84 -14.49
C THR A 17 16.92 4.16 -13.55
N LYS A 18 17.58 5.31 -13.74
CA LYS A 18 18.64 5.77 -12.83
C LYS A 18 18.05 6.01 -11.43
N LEU A 19 18.81 5.67 -10.39
CA LEU A 19 18.40 5.87 -8.99
C LEU A 19 18.04 7.33 -8.70
N ASP A 20 18.82 8.29 -9.20
CA ASP A 20 18.53 9.72 -9.02
C ASP A 20 17.19 10.12 -9.62
N THR A 21 16.83 9.55 -10.77
CA THR A 21 15.52 9.77 -11.39
C THR A 21 14.39 9.19 -10.52
N LEU A 22 14.57 8.00 -9.96
CA LEU A 22 13.59 7.40 -9.06
C LEU A 22 13.45 8.21 -7.76
N ALA A 23 14.56 8.72 -7.22
CA ALA A 23 14.56 9.58 -6.05
C ALA A 23 13.81 10.88 -6.33
N LEU A 24 14.08 11.55 -7.45
CA LEU A 24 13.35 12.75 -7.88
C LEU A 24 11.86 12.49 -8.06
N CYS A 25 11.48 11.39 -8.70
CA CYS A 25 10.07 10.99 -8.82
C CYS A 25 9.43 10.78 -7.43
N PHE A 26 10.12 10.08 -6.52
CA PHE A 26 9.62 9.84 -5.17
C PHE A 26 9.43 11.14 -4.38
N GLU A 27 10.37 12.08 -4.46
CA GLU A 27 10.25 13.40 -3.83
C GLU A 27 9.00 14.16 -4.32
N GLN A 28 8.73 14.12 -5.63
CA GLN A 28 7.54 14.75 -6.20
C GLN A 28 6.24 14.07 -5.76
N LEU A 29 6.27 12.79 -5.38
CA LEU A 29 5.11 12.05 -4.91
C LEU A 29 4.80 12.28 -3.42
N LYS A 30 5.76 12.74 -2.60
CA LYS A 30 5.57 12.92 -1.15
C LYS A 30 4.28 13.65 -0.76
N PRO A 31 3.87 14.77 -1.40
CA PRO A 31 2.63 15.44 -1.04
C PRO A 31 1.37 14.58 -1.31
N ILE A 32 1.38 13.79 -2.39
CA ILE A 32 0.28 12.89 -2.76
C ILE A 32 0.22 11.74 -1.75
N LEU A 33 1.37 11.12 -1.46
CA LEU A 33 1.48 10.04 -0.48
C LEU A 33 1.04 10.49 0.91
N LYS A 34 1.43 11.70 1.34
CA LYS A 34 1.01 12.25 2.65
C LYS A 34 -0.51 12.35 2.76
N ARG A 35 -1.18 12.92 1.75
CA ARG A 35 -2.65 13.03 1.71
C ARG A 35 -3.31 11.66 1.71
N TYR A 36 -2.77 10.72 0.94
CA TYR A 36 -3.25 9.34 0.91
C TYR A 36 -3.12 8.66 2.27
N MET A 37 -1.97 8.85 2.95
CA MET A 37 -1.73 8.31 4.28
C MET A 37 -2.69 8.87 5.32
N GLU A 38 -2.93 10.17 5.32
CA GLU A 38 -3.89 10.83 6.21
C GLU A 38 -5.32 10.34 5.97
N LYS A 39 -5.76 10.28 4.70
CA LYS A 39 -7.10 9.84 4.31
C LYS A 39 -7.37 8.39 4.71
N ASN A 40 -6.40 7.51 4.49
CA ASN A 40 -6.56 6.06 4.68
C ASN A 40 -5.98 5.55 6.01
N GLN A 41 -5.59 6.46 6.92
CA GLN A 41 -4.98 6.12 8.22
C GLN A 41 -3.78 5.17 8.10
N ILE A 42 -2.97 5.36 7.07
CA ILE A 42 -1.77 4.55 6.82
C ILE A 42 -0.63 5.15 7.65
N PRO A 43 -0.14 4.45 8.69
CA PRO A 43 0.96 4.95 9.51
C PRO A 43 2.28 5.05 8.76
N TYR A 44 2.52 4.20 7.76
CA TYR A 44 3.85 4.07 7.18
C TYR A 44 3.87 3.54 5.74
N ILE A 45 4.72 4.14 4.91
CA ILE A 45 5.09 3.69 3.56
C ILE A 45 6.62 3.67 3.47
N ARG A 46 7.20 2.54 3.06
CA ARG A 46 8.62 2.39 2.73
C ARG A 46 8.76 2.01 1.27
N VAL A 47 9.69 2.65 0.57
CA VAL A 47 10.03 2.32 -0.81
C VAL A 47 11.53 2.08 -0.90
N ASP A 48 11.94 0.94 -1.43
CA ASP A 48 13.33 0.68 -1.78
C ASP A 48 13.54 1.10 -3.23
N LEU A 49 14.34 2.14 -3.49
CA LEU A 49 14.54 2.63 -4.86
C LEU A 49 15.42 1.71 -5.73
N LYS A 50 16.22 0.82 -5.13
CA LYS A 50 17.06 -0.14 -5.84
C LYS A 50 16.26 -1.32 -6.34
N THR A 51 15.47 -1.93 -5.46
CA THR A 51 14.59 -3.06 -5.81
C THR A 51 13.25 -2.61 -6.38
N LYS A 52 12.88 -1.35 -6.13
CA LYS A 52 11.60 -0.72 -6.44
C LYS A 52 10.41 -1.29 -5.68
N GLU A 53 10.67 -2.11 -4.68
CA GLU A 53 9.62 -2.66 -3.84
C GLU A 53 9.07 -1.61 -2.89
N ALA A 54 7.81 -1.81 -2.48
CA ALA A 54 7.19 -1.00 -1.44
C ALA A 54 6.58 -1.86 -0.35
N LEU A 55 6.71 -1.40 0.89
CA LEU A 55 6.06 -1.97 2.06
C LEU A 55 5.16 -0.89 2.67
N ILE A 56 3.88 -1.22 2.82
CA ILE A 56 2.87 -0.32 3.35
C ILE A 56 2.24 -0.96 4.57
N VAL A 57 2.09 -0.18 5.64
CA VAL A 57 1.39 -0.61 6.84
C VAL A 57 -0.02 -0.07 6.75
N GLU A 58 -0.96 -0.91 6.34
CA GLU A 58 -2.35 -0.51 6.09
C GLU A 58 -3.26 -0.93 7.24
N PRO A 59 -4.33 -0.20 7.56
CA PRO A 59 -5.36 -0.68 8.47
C PRO A 59 -5.93 -2.00 7.97
N ILE A 60 -6.23 -2.92 8.89
CA ILE A 60 -6.88 -4.18 8.51
C ILE A 60 -8.30 -3.87 8.01
N PRO A 61 -8.65 -4.24 6.76
CA PRO A 61 -9.97 -4.00 6.20
C PRO A 61 -11.07 -4.68 7.00
N ASN A 62 -12.26 -4.06 7.06
CA ASN A 62 -13.39 -4.66 7.76
C ASN A 62 -13.80 -6.02 7.17
N ALA A 63 -13.65 -6.22 5.85
CA ALA A 63 -13.89 -7.51 5.20
C ALA A 63 -12.97 -8.62 5.74
N MET A 64 -11.69 -8.31 5.99
CA MET A 64 -10.75 -9.28 6.58
C MET A 64 -11.12 -9.59 8.03
N LYS A 65 -11.56 -8.59 8.80
CA LYS A 65 -12.07 -8.81 10.18
C LYS A 65 -13.30 -9.71 10.19
N GLN A 66 -14.24 -9.48 9.27
CA GLN A 66 -15.44 -10.31 9.11
C GLN A 66 -15.06 -11.75 8.75
N TRP A 67 -14.16 -11.93 7.78
CA TRP A 67 -13.66 -13.25 7.41
C TRP A 67 -13.04 -13.99 8.60
N ILE A 68 -12.21 -13.33 9.42
CA ILE A 68 -11.62 -13.95 10.63
C ILE A 68 -12.71 -14.39 11.62
N ILE A 69 -13.75 -13.58 11.83
CA ILE A 69 -14.89 -13.93 12.70
C ILE A 69 -15.61 -15.16 12.16
N GLU A 70 -15.84 -15.25 10.85
CA GLU A 70 -16.46 -16.41 10.22
C GLU A 70 -15.61 -17.67 10.36
N GLN A 71 -14.29 -17.58 10.17
CA GLN A 71 -13.38 -18.71 10.38
C GLN A 71 -13.43 -19.21 11.82
N TRP A 72 -13.54 -18.31 12.80
CA TRP A 72 -13.69 -18.66 14.21
C TRP A 72 -15.05 -19.34 14.49
N LEU A 73 -16.15 -18.76 14.00
CA LEU A 73 -17.50 -19.34 14.16
C LEU A 73 -17.62 -20.74 13.55
N ASN A 74 -16.89 -21.01 12.47
CA ASN A 74 -16.85 -22.31 11.79
C ASN A 74 -15.83 -23.29 12.41
N ASN A 75 -15.23 -22.98 13.57
CA ASN A 75 -14.18 -23.77 14.23
C ASN A 75 -12.93 -24.01 13.36
N GLN A 76 -12.69 -23.18 12.34
CA GLN A 76 -11.50 -23.25 11.48
C GLN A 76 -10.31 -22.49 12.10
N LEU A 77 -10.56 -21.69 13.14
CA LEU A 77 -9.57 -20.89 13.85
C LEU A 77 -9.70 -21.11 15.36
N SER A 78 -8.57 -21.29 16.05
CA SER A 78 -8.57 -21.51 17.50
C SER A 78 -8.94 -20.24 18.27
N ASN A 79 -9.44 -20.38 19.50
CA ASN A 79 -9.72 -19.23 20.38
C ASN A 79 -8.47 -18.37 20.65
N GLU A 80 -7.29 -19.00 20.73
CA GLU A 80 -6.04 -18.29 20.95
C GLU A 80 -5.65 -17.45 19.73
N ASP A 81 -5.76 -18.02 18.52
CA ASP A 81 -5.44 -17.31 17.29
C ASP A 81 -6.48 -16.22 16.98
N PHE A 82 -7.74 -16.43 17.35
CA PHE A 82 -8.78 -15.40 17.23
C PHE A 82 -8.46 -14.19 18.10
N LYS A 83 -8.07 -14.41 19.36
CA LYS A 83 -7.65 -13.34 20.28
C LYS A 83 -6.41 -12.60 19.77
N LYS A 84 -5.42 -13.32 19.23
CA LYS A 84 -4.25 -12.69 18.59
C LYS A 84 -4.68 -11.79 17.44
N TRP A 85 -5.57 -12.28 16.57
CA TRP A 85 -6.06 -11.52 15.43
C TRP A 85 -6.80 -10.24 15.80
N LEU A 86 -7.65 -10.30 16.83
CA LEU A 86 -8.32 -9.11 17.36
C LEU A 86 -7.36 -8.06 17.94
N GLY A 87 -6.15 -8.49 18.33
CA GLY A 87 -5.09 -7.58 18.77
C GLY A 87 -4.45 -6.77 17.65
N TYR A 88 -4.56 -7.21 16.39
CA TYR A 88 -3.97 -6.51 15.26
C TYR A 88 -4.89 -5.39 14.74
N ARG A 89 -4.29 -4.22 14.52
CA ARG A 89 -4.97 -3.06 13.90
C ARG A 89 -4.52 -2.80 12.48
N PHE A 90 -3.29 -3.17 12.16
CA PHE A 90 -2.63 -2.93 10.90
C PHE A 90 -2.05 -4.23 10.34
N GLN A 91 -1.89 -4.27 9.03
CA GLN A 91 -1.23 -5.33 8.29
C GLN A 91 -0.11 -4.77 7.43
N ASN A 92 0.87 -5.61 7.15
CA ASN A 92 1.95 -5.30 6.21
C ASN A 92 1.52 -5.75 4.80
N VAL A 93 1.48 -4.82 3.86
CA VAL A 93 1.20 -5.09 2.45
C VAL A 93 2.47 -4.81 1.65
N HIS A 94 2.97 -5.85 0.96
CA HIS A 94 4.17 -5.77 0.14
C HIS A 94 3.79 -5.71 -1.33
N TYR A 95 4.33 -4.71 -2.02
CA TYR A 95 4.24 -4.54 -3.46
C TYR A 95 5.62 -4.82 -4.05
N PHE A 96 5.70 -5.82 -4.94
CA PHE A 96 6.94 -6.15 -5.66
C PHE A 96 7.42 -5.02 -6.56
N ASN A 97 6.52 -4.09 -6.91
CA ASN A 97 6.88 -2.83 -7.56
C ASN A 97 6.01 -1.69 -7.03
N PHE A 98 6.65 -0.59 -6.63
CA PHE A 98 5.98 0.61 -6.17
C PHE A 98 5.04 1.20 -7.23
N ALA A 99 5.32 0.97 -8.52
CA ALA A 99 4.41 1.36 -9.59
C ALA A 99 3.02 0.72 -9.46
N ASP A 100 2.91 -0.53 -8.99
CA ASP A 100 1.62 -1.23 -8.86
C ASP A 100 0.76 -0.55 -7.79
N PHE A 101 1.38 -0.19 -6.67
CA PHE A 101 0.74 0.64 -5.65
C PHE A 101 0.29 2.00 -6.20
N LEU A 102 1.18 2.70 -6.93
CA LEU A 102 0.85 4.01 -7.51
C LEU A 102 -0.30 3.94 -8.51
N GLN A 103 -0.45 2.83 -9.22
CA GLN A 103 -1.59 2.61 -10.13
C GLN A 103 -2.92 2.43 -9.38
N ASN A 104 -2.92 1.73 -8.25
CA ASN A 104 -4.11 1.63 -7.40
C ASN A 104 -4.51 3.03 -6.89
N LEU A 105 -3.53 3.82 -6.47
CA LEU A 105 -3.74 5.20 -6.03
C LEU A 105 -4.28 6.10 -7.15
N GLU A 106 -3.80 5.92 -8.39
CA GLU A 106 -4.36 6.57 -9.57
C GLU A 106 -5.85 6.20 -9.75
N GLY A 107 -6.20 4.90 -9.70
CA GLY A 107 -7.59 4.44 -9.79
C GLY A 107 -8.52 5.08 -8.76
N GLU A 108 -8.08 5.16 -7.50
CA GLU A 108 -8.83 5.81 -6.40
C GLU A 108 -8.97 7.33 -6.56
N THR A 109 -7.96 7.99 -7.14
CA THR A 109 -7.95 9.44 -7.33
C THR A 109 -8.85 9.87 -8.49
N TYR A 110 -9.00 9.00 -9.51
CA TYR A 110 -9.74 9.29 -10.74
C TYR A 110 -11.11 8.56 -10.84
N GLY A 111 -11.55 7.90 -9.77
CA GLY A 111 -12.91 7.36 -9.68
C GLY A 111 -13.24 6.26 -10.69
N LYS A 112 -12.25 5.48 -11.12
CA LYS A 112 -12.50 4.25 -11.88
C LYS A 112 -12.71 3.10 -10.89
N SER A 113 -13.86 3.14 -10.22
CA SER A 113 -14.42 2.01 -9.46
C SER A 113 -15.28 1.14 -10.37
#